data_AF-Q5C5J1-F1
#
_entry.id   AF-Q5C5J1-F1
#
_cell.length_a   1.000
_cell.length_b   1.000
_cell.length_c   1.000
_cell.angle_alpha   90.00
_cell.angle_beta   90.00
_cell.angle_gamma   90.00
#
_symmetry.space_group_name_H-M   'P 1'
#
loop_
_entity.id
_entity.type
_entity.pdbx_description
1 polymer ?
#
loop_
_entity_poly.entity_id
_entity_poly.type
_entity_poly.pdbx_seq_one_letter_code
_entity_poly.pdbx_strand_id
1 'polypeptide(L)'
;FNISSNPISTKGLYNFFKQLNKSQCMKLQNLIMEEIPVNFECMELIESFKKSFINLSIIHGPQLIVGNTQDDVYSEGGTFVDLLFLLQSKIKYNGKVFIDVLQNFDVNKTGAVNILQFTEALKIVGVNYKFEQINDLLQRFDKYGDGTIYYK
;
A
#
# COMPACT_ATOMS: atom_id res chain seq x y z
N PHE A 1 28.37 8.10 20.68
CA PHE A 1 27.74 7.49 19.49
C PHE A 1 26.39 6.95 19.90
N ASN A 2 25.32 7.68 19.61
CA ASN A 2 23.96 7.27 19.95
C ASN A 2 23.42 6.40 18.81
N ILE A 3 23.23 5.12 19.06
CA ILE A 3 22.77 4.11 18.09
C ILE A 3 21.23 4.15 17.95
N SER A 4 20.55 5.15 18.54
CA SER A 4 19.10 5.37 18.40
C SER A 4 18.65 5.79 16.99
N SER A 5 19.57 5.98 16.05
CA SER A 5 19.28 6.38 14.67
C SER A 5 19.58 5.23 13.69
N ASN A 6 18.58 4.35 13.52
CA ASN A 6 18.37 3.39 12.43
C ASN A 6 19.49 2.37 12.12
N PRO A 7 19.33 1.12 12.57
CA PRO A 7 20.00 -0.02 11.94
C PRO A 7 19.51 -0.30 10.52
N ILE A 8 18.25 0.04 10.17
CA ILE A 8 17.68 0.20 8.82
C ILE A 8 16.35 0.95 9.00
N SER A 9 16.21 2.16 8.46
CA SER A 9 14.89 2.84 8.41
C SER A 9 13.97 2.13 7.42
N THR A 10 12.65 2.39 7.46
CA THR A 10 11.73 1.96 6.40
C THR A 10 12.25 2.34 5.00
N LYS A 11 12.92 3.49 4.88
CA LYS A 11 13.58 3.91 3.64
C LYS A 11 14.81 3.06 3.28
N GLY A 12 15.63 2.71 4.25
CA GLY A 12 16.76 1.79 4.08
C GLY A 12 16.28 0.41 3.61
N LEU A 13 15.18 -0.06 4.18
CA LEU A 13 14.57 -1.34 3.84
C LEU A 13 14.01 -1.35 2.42
N TYR A 14 13.29 -0.29 2.04
CA TYR A 14 12.83 -0.10 0.66
C TYR A 14 14.00 -0.15 -0.34
N ASN A 15 15.11 0.53 -0.04
CA ASN A 15 16.28 0.53 -0.92
C ASN A 15 16.93 -0.85 -1.01
N PHE A 16 17.01 -1.58 0.11
CA PHE A 16 17.49 -2.96 0.16
C PHE A 16 16.64 -3.87 -0.71
N PHE A 17 15.31 -3.86 -0.54
CA PHE A 17 14.40 -4.62 -1.39
C PHE A 17 14.51 -4.24 -2.86
N LYS A 18 14.60 -2.95 -3.18
CA LYS A 18 14.79 -2.50 -4.56
C LYS A 18 16.07 -3.05 -5.19
N GLN A 19 17.15 -3.21 -4.42
CA GLN A 19 18.38 -3.84 -4.89
C GLN A 19 18.21 -5.35 -5.07
N LEU A 20 17.54 -6.03 -4.14
CA LEU A 20 17.22 -7.45 -4.28
C LEU A 20 16.36 -7.73 -5.52
N ASN A 21 15.40 -6.87 -5.84
CA ASN A 21 14.57 -7.01 -7.05
C ASN A 21 15.38 -6.94 -8.36
N LYS A 22 16.57 -6.32 -8.33
CA LYS A 22 17.48 -6.29 -9.50
C LYS A 22 18.34 -7.55 -9.61
N SER A 23 18.43 -8.35 -8.55
CA SER A 23 19.21 -9.58 -8.54
C SER A 23 18.40 -10.73 -9.15
N GLN A 24 18.96 -11.42 -10.14
CA GLN A 24 18.26 -12.49 -10.86
C GLN A 24 18.13 -13.80 -10.06
N CYS A 25 18.88 -13.96 -8.96
CA CYS A 25 18.86 -15.17 -8.13
C CYS A 25 18.95 -14.79 -6.65
N MET A 26 18.01 -15.27 -5.84
CA MET A 26 18.01 -15.05 -4.40
C MET A 26 18.13 -16.40 -3.65
N LYS A 27 19.20 -16.55 -2.87
CA LYS A 27 19.41 -17.71 -1.97
C LYS A 27 18.85 -17.48 -0.57
N LEU A 28 18.41 -16.25 -0.28
CA LEU A 28 17.86 -15.90 1.01
C LEU A 28 16.54 -16.65 1.20
N GLN A 29 16.42 -17.39 2.30
CA GLN A 29 15.22 -18.14 2.65
C GLN A 29 14.42 -17.44 3.75
N ASN A 30 15.09 -16.76 4.67
CA ASN A 30 14.44 -16.10 5.81
C ASN A 30 15.01 -14.70 6.00
N LEU A 31 14.13 -13.71 6.16
CA LEU A 31 14.47 -12.34 6.50
C LEU A 31 13.56 -11.89 7.65
N ILE A 32 14.15 -11.59 8.81
CA ILE A 32 13.41 -11.23 10.04
C ILE A 32 13.71 -9.78 10.39
N MET A 33 12.66 -8.97 10.50
CA MET A 33 12.71 -7.52 10.67
C MET A 33 11.54 -7.03 11.52
N GLU A 34 11.18 -7.78 12.55
CA GLU A 34 9.97 -7.61 13.39
C GLU A 34 9.83 -6.21 14.03
N GLU A 35 10.94 -5.51 14.21
CA GLU A 35 10.95 -4.16 14.79
C GLU A 35 10.85 -3.04 13.72
N ILE A 36 10.94 -3.37 12.44
CA ILE A 36 11.01 -2.38 11.35
C ILE A 36 9.64 -2.26 10.70
N PRO A 37 8.95 -1.11 10.85
CA PRO A 37 7.68 -0.91 10.21
C PRO A 37 7.84 -0.72 8.69
N VAL A 38 6.88 -1.24 7.94
CA VAL A 38 6.90 -1.26 6.46
C VAL A 38 5.78 -0.42 5.88
N ASN A 39 6.09 0.45 4.92
CA ASN A 39 5.08 1.21 4.19
C ASN A 39 4.53 0.43 2.99
N PHE A 40 3.53 1.01 2.32
CA PHE A 40 2.91 0.47 1.12
C PHE A 40 3.93 0.03 0.06
N GLU A 41 4.93 0.86 -0.23
CA GLU A 41 5.94 0.56 -1.24
C GLU A 41 6.86 -0.61 -0.84
N CYS A 42 7.16 -0.80 0.45
CA CYS A 42 7.86 -1.99 0.92
C CYS A 42 6.99 -3.24 0.79
N MET A 43 5.70 -3.12 1.14
CA MET A 43 4.75 -4.23 1.04
C MET A 43 4.57 -4.70 -0.41
N GLU A 44 4.47 -3.79 -1.38
CA GLU A 44 4.43 -4.16 -2.80
C GLU A 44 5.65 -4.99 -3.23
N LEU A 45 6.85 -4.60 -2.78
CA LEU A 45 8.08 -5.35 -3.07
C LEU A 45 8.07 -6.72 -2.39
N ILE A 46 7.67 -6.79 -1.12
CA ILE A 46 7.56 -8.04 -0.37
C ILE A 46 6.60 -9.02 -1.07
N GLU A 47 5.41 -8.56 -1.47
CA GLU A 47 4.44 -9.41 -2.18
C GLU A 47 4.95 -9.83 -3.55
N SER A 48 5.68 -8.97 -4.26
CA SER A 48 6.34 -9.35 -5.51
C SER A 48 7.37 -10.47 -5.29
N PHE A 49 8.13 -10.42 -4.20
CA PHE A 49 9.11 -11.46 -3.86
C PHE A 49 8.45 -12.75 -3.43
N LYS A 50 7.36 -12.72 -2.65
CA LYS A 50 6.62 -13.93 -2.29
C LYS A 50 6.09 -14.66 -3.52
N LYS A 51 5.68 -13.92 -4.56
CA LYS A 51 5.25 -14.49 -5.85
C LYS A 51 6.42 -15.10 -6.64
N SER A 52 7.58 -14.44 -6.66
CA SER A 52 8.75 -14.88 -7.44
C SER A 52 9.64 -15.91 -6.73
N PHE A 53 9.67 -15.91 -5.40
CA PHE A 53 10.56 -16.72 -4.55
C PHE A 53 9.74 -17.46 -3.49
N ILE A 54 9.15 -18.59 -3.87
CA ILE A 54 8.23 -19.37 -3.01
C ILE A 54 8.83 -19.84 -1.66
N ASN A 55 10.17 -19.95 -1.58
CA ASN A 55 10.87 -20.41 -0.37
C ASN A 55 11.34 -19.24 0.51
N LEU A 56 11.00 -18.00 0.16
CA LEU A 56 11.37 -16.83 0.93
C LEU A 56 10.28 -16.50 1.96
N SER A 57 10.67 -16.56 3.23
CA SER A 57 9.91 -16.03 4.36
C SER A 57 10.43 -14.65 4.74
N ILE A 58 9.56 -13.65 4.76
CA ILE A 58 9.86 -12.30 5.26
C ILE A 58 8.94 -12.02 6.44
N ILE A 59 9.53 -11.85 7.61
CA ILE A 59 8.87 -11.36 8.82
C ILE A 59 9.26 -9.90 9.00
N HIS A 60 8.28 -9.03 9.15
CA HIS A 60 8.48 -7.58 9.27
C HIS A 60 7.64 -7.03 10.43
N GLY A 61 7.97 -5.82 10.86
CA GLY A 61 7.21 -5.10 11.87
C GLY A 61 5.87 -4.57 11.37
N PRO A 62 5.19 -3.72 12.13
CA PRO A 62 3.84 -3.29 11.78
C PRO A 62 3.79 -2.54 10.45
N GLN A 63 2.69 -2.70 9.72
CA GLN A 63 2.49 -1.96 8.47
C GLN A 63 2.13 -0.51 8.77
N LEU A 64 2.84 0.41 8.12
CA LEU A 64 2.53 1.83 8.14
C LEU A 64 1.26 2.08 7.30
N ILE A 65 0.29 2.73 7.92
CA ILE A 65 -0.91 3.22 7.26
C ILE A 65 -0.55 4.48 6.46
N VAL A 66 -0.99 4.57 5.22
CA VAL A 66 -0.73 5.78 4.43
C VAL A 66 -1.61 6.91 4.92
N GLY A 67 -0.99 8.07 5.18
CA GLY A 67 -1.63 9.23 5.82
C GLY A 67 -1.34 9.34 7.32
N ASN A 68 -0.76 8.31 7.94
CA ASN A 68 -0.42 8.26 9.36
C ASN A 68 1.09 8.47 9.62
N THR A 69 1.41 8.96 10.81
CA THR A 69 2.76 8.97 11.38
C THR A 69 3.13 7.61 11.98
N GLN A 70 4.41 7.38 12.31
CA GLN A 70 4.83 6.16 13.02
C GLN A 70 4.14 6.02 14.40
N ASP A 71 3.77 7.12 15.04
CA ASP A 71 3.08 7.11 16.35
C ASP A 71 1.64 6.58 16.23
N ASP A 72 0.96 6.87 15.11
CA ASP A 72 -0.39 6.40 14.85
C ASP A 72 -0.47 4.88 14.60
N VAL A 73 0.66 4.25 14.26
CA VAL A 73 0.76 2.79 14.00
C VAL A 73 0.67 1.98 15.29
N TYR A 74 1.07 2.58 16.41
CA TYR A 74 0.96 2.00 17.75
C TYR A 74 -0.29 2.45 18.52
N SER A 75 -1.08 3.37 17.95
CA SER A 75 -2.39 3.72 18.51
C SER A 75 -3.38 2.57 18.35
N GLU A 76 -4.33 2.39 19.28
CA GLU A 76 -5.29 1.27 19.36
C GLU A 76 -6.32 1.17 18.21
N GLY A 77 -5.95 1.57 16.99
CA GLY A 77 -6.75 1.36 15.80
C GLY A 77 -7.83 2.41 15.65
N GLY A 78 -7.51 3.47 14.92
CA GLY A 78 -8.53 4.32 14.32
C GLY A 78 -9.51 3.48 13.48
N THR A 79 -10.77 3.91 13.43
CA THR A 79 -11.77 3.29 12.55
C THR A 79 -11.41 3.58 11.10
N PHE A 80 -11.11 2.54 10.31
CA PHE A 80 -10.85 2.68 8.89
C PHE A 80 -12.16 2.74 8.12
N VAL A 81 -12.24 3.65 7.15
CA VAL A 81 -13.34 3.65 6.19
C VAL A 81 -13.20 2.40 5.32
N ASP A 82 -14.29 1.67 5.15
CA ASP A 82 -14.37 0.60 4.15
C ASP A 82 -14.24 1.23 2.75
N LEU A 83 -13.14 0.89 2.06
CA LEU A 83 -12.85 1.47 0.75
C LEU A 83 -13.84 1.01 -0.32
N LEU A 84 -14.44 -0.18 -0.18
CA LEU A 84 -15.51 -0.64 -1.06
C LEU A 84 -16.75 0.23 -0.88
N PHE A 85 -17.12 0.51 0.36
CA PHE A 85 -18.21 1.42 0.67
C PHE A 85 -17.93 2.82 0.13
N LEU A 86 -16.71 3.34 0.29
CA LEU A 86 -16.32 4.64 -0.24
C LEU A 86 -16.40 4.69 -1.78
N LEU A 87 -16.04 3.60 -2.45
CA LEU A 87 -16.10 3.48 -3.91
C LEU A 87 -17.54 3.39 -4.43
N GLN A 88 -18.39 2.61 -3.77
CA GLN A 88 -19.77 2.36 -4.20
C GLN A 88 -20.75 3.46 -3.78
N SER A 89 -20.45 4.17 -2.70
CA SER A 89 -21.34 5.18 -2.15
C SER A 89 -21.06 6.56 -2.74
N LYS A 90 -22.10 7.37 -2.86
CA LYS A 90 -21.98 8.79 -3.24
C LYS A 90 -21.82 9.71 -2.02
N ILE A 91 -21.27 9.18 -0.93
CA ILE A 91 -21.07 9.97 0.30
C ILE A 91 -19.96 10.97 0.09
N LYS A 92 -20.04 12.09 0.81
CA LYS A 92 -18.95 13.05 0.90
C LYS A 92 -18.07 12.69 2.09
N TYR A 93 -16.77 12.58 1.85
CA TYR A 93 -15.75 12.52 2.89
C TYR A 93 -14.88 13.79 2.76
N ASN A 94 -14.70 14.50 3.86
CA ASN A 94 -14.06 15.84 3.86
C ASN A 94 -14.61 16.77 2.76
N GLY A 95 -15.93 16.73 2.55
CA GLY A 95 -16.62 17.58 1.56
C GLY A 95 -16.54 17.09 0.11
N LYS A 96 -15.81 16.02 -0.20
CA LYS A 96 -15.61 15.50 -1.56
C LYS A 96 -16.25 14.11 -1.71
N VAL A 97 -16.89 13.85 -2.85
CA VAL A 97 -17.32 12.49 -3.21
C VAL A 97 -16.11 11.78 -3.84
N PHE A 98 -15.79 10.58 -3.36
CA PHE A 98 -14.57 9.89 -3.78
C PHE A 98 -14.55 9.60 -5.30
N ILE A 99 -15.68 9.17 -5.86
CA ILE A 99 -15.83 8.95 -7.31
C ILE A 99 -15.54 10.22 -8.12
N ASP A 100 -15.95 11.40 -7.66
CA ASP A 100 -15.67 12.66 -8.36
C ASP A 100 -14.17 12.97 -8.35
N VAL A 101 -13.46 12.61 -7.28
CA VAL A 101 -11.99 12.74 -7.21
C VAL A 101 -11.31 11.76 -8.17
N LEU A 102 -11.77 10.51 -8.24
CA LEU A 102 -11.24 9.51 -9.18
C LEU A 102 -11.41 9.94 -10.65
N GLN A 103 -12.55 10.58 -10.98
CA GLN A 103 -12.79 11.10 -12.33
C GLN A 103 -11.76 12.15 -12.77
N ASN A 104 -11.13 12.88 -11.83
CA ASN A 104 -10.06 13.82 -12.17
C ASN A 104 -8.78 13.11 -12.62
N PHE A 105 -8.57 11.85 -12.22
CA PHE A 105 -7.45 11.01 -12.65
C PHE A 105 -7.76 10.21 -13.92
N ASP A 106 -9.04 9.88 -14.14
CA ASP A 106 -9.54 9.23 -15.34
C ASP A 106 -9.78 10.22 -16.51
N VAL A 107 -8.70 10.86 -16.96
CA VAL A 107 -8.72 11.89 -18.01
C VAL A 107 -9.35 11.38 -19.31
N ASN A 108 -9.10 10.10 -19.64
CA ASN A 108 -9.60 9.46 -20.86
C ASN A 108 -11.02 8.90 -20.72
N LYS A 109 -11.65 9.04 -19.53
CA LYS A 109 -13.01 8.56 -19.22
C LYS A 109 -13.19 7.06 -19.47
N THR A 110 -12.17 6.27 -19.20
CA THR A 110 -12.19 4.81 -19.35
C THR A 110 -13.05 4.12 -18.29
N GLY A 111 -13.39 4.82 -17.21
CA GLY A 111 -14.05 4.24 -16.04
C GLY A 111 -13.08 3.46 -15.15
N ALA A 112 -11.78 3.73 -15.26
CA ALA A 112 -10.74 2.98 -14.57
C ALA A 112 -9.57 3.88 -14.14
N VAL A 113 -8.91 3.51 -13.05
CA VAL A 113 -7.67 4.16 -12.57
C VAL A 113 -6.66 3.11 -12.13
N ASN A 114 -5.37 3.41 -12.22
CA ASN A 114 -4.35 2.54 -11.64
C ASN A 114 -4.23 2.73 -10.11
N ILE A 115 -3.51 1.83 -9.45
CA ILE A 115 -3.29 1.85 -7.99
C ILE A 115 -2.70 3.17 -7.49
N LEU A 116 -1.72 3.73 -8.21
CA LEU A 116 -1.08 4.99 -7.82
C LEU A 116 -2.07 6.16 -7.84
N GLN A 117 -2.92 6.21 -8.87
CA GLN A 117 -3.98 7.21 -8.98
C GLN A 117 -5.06 7.02 -7.90
N PHE A 118 -5.45 5.79 -7.63
CA PHE A 118 -6.45 5.47 -6.61
C PHE A 118 -5.97 5.86 -5.21
N THR A 119 -4.74 5.50 -4.86
CA THR A 119 -4.12 5.83 -3.58
C THR A 119 -3.90 7.33 -3.41
N GLU A 120 -3.54 8.05 -4.48
CA GLU A 120 -3.45 9.50 -4.45
C GLU A 120 -4.82 10.17 -4.25
N ALA A 121 -5.88 9.65 -4.86
CA ALA A 121 -7.24 10.11 -4.62
C ALA A 121 -7.66 9.93 -3.15
N LEU A 122 -7.30 8.81 -2.50
CA LEU A 122 -7.57 8.60 -1.08
C LEU A 122 -6.88 9.65 -0.20
N LYS A 123 -5.63 10.01 -0.51
CA LYS A 123 -4.91 11.08 0.19
C LYS A 123 -5.58 12.44 0.00
N ILE A 124 -6.03 12.77 -1.21
CA ILE A 124 -6.75 14.03 -1.51
C ILE A 124 -8.06 14.15 -0.72
N VAL A 125 -8.71 13.00 -0.48
CA VAL A 125 -9.93 12.92 0.33
C VAL A 125 -9.61 12.85 1.82
N GLY A 126 -8.38 12.49 2.20
CA GLY A 126 -7.94 12.38 3.60
C GLY A 126 -8.40 11.08 4.25
N VAL A 127 -8.53 10.02 3.45
CA VAL A 127 -8.86 8.68 3.93
C VAL A 127 -7.58 7.91 4.15
N ASN A 128 -7.37 7.48 5.39
CA ASN A 128 -6.29 6.58 5.75
C ASN A 128 -6.62 5.17 5.26
N TYR A 129 -5.61 4.44 4.78
CA TYR A 129 -5.80 3.10 4.25
C TYR A 129 -4.62 2.18 4.56
N LYS A 130 -4.91 0.88 4.62
CA LYS A 130 -3.91 -0.19 4.73
C LYS A 130 -3.65 -0.85 3.38
N PHE A 131 -2.51 -1.53 3.27
CA PHE A 131 -2.18 -2.31 2.07
C PHE A 131 -3.23 -3.40 1.80
N GLU A 132 -3.73 -4.08 2.84
CA GLU A 132 -4.74 -5.13 2.69
C GLU A 132 -6.04 -4.60 2.08
N GLN A 133 -6.50 -3.41 2.48
CA GLN A 133 -7.73 -2.83 1.93
C GLN A 133 -7.61 -2.52 0.43
N ILE A 134 -6.42 -2.11 -0.02
CA ILE A 134 -6.15 -1.88 -1.44
C ILE A 134 -6.06 -3.21 -2.18
N ASN A 135 -5.36 -4.19 -1.63
CA ASN A 135 -5.22 -5.51 -2.23
C ASN A 135 -6.57 -6.24 -2.36
N ASP A 136 -7.43 -6.13 -1.34
CA ASP A 136 -8.79 -6.68 -1.36
C ASP A 136 -9.66 -6.00 -2.42
N LEU A 137 -9.50 -4.69 -2.62
CA LEU A 137 -10.15 -3.98 -3.72
C LEU A 137 -9.64 -4.46 -5.07
N LEU A 138 -8.33 -4.61 -5.25
CA LEU A 138 -7.76 -5.12 -6.50
C LEU A 138 -8.29 -6.50 -6.84
N GLN A 139 -8.32 -7.42 -5.88
CA GLN A 139 -8.89 -8.76 -6.12
C GLN A 139 -10.36 -8.74 -6.59
N ARG A 140 -11.11 -7.68 -6.25
CA ARG A 140 -12.52 -7.53 -6.62
C ARG A 140 -12.72 -6.76 -7.93
N PHE A 141 -11.88 -5.77 -8.21
CA PHE A 141 -12.10 -4.79 -9.29
C PHE A 141 -11.04 -4.82 -10.38
N ASP A 142 -9.91 -5.50 -10.18
CA ASP A 142 -8.90 -5.74 -11.22
C ASP A 142 -9.35 -6.91 -12.11
N LYS A 143 -10.26 -6.59 -13.03
CA LYS A 143 -10.87 -7.56 -13.93
C LYS A 143 -9.86 -8.28 -14.82
N TYR A 144 -8.75 -7.63 -15.16
CA TYR A 144 -7.78 -8.14 -16.14
C TYR A 144 -6.43 -8.52 -15.53
N GLY A 145 -6.24 -8.34 -14.22
CA GLY A 145 -4.98 -8.60 -13.53
C GLY A 145 -3.88 -7.59 -13.89
N ASP A 146 -4.24 -6.40 -14.34
CA ASP A 146 -3.32 -5.37 -14.84
C ASP A 146 -3.00 -4.29 -13.79
N GLY A 147 -3.53 -4.43 -12.57
CA GLY A 147 -3.39 -3.44 -11.50
C GLY A 147 -4.29 -2.22 -11.69
N THR A 148 -5.32 -2.34 -12.52
CA THR A 148 -6.31 -1.28 -12.75
C THR A 148 -7.58 -1.54 -11.93
N ILE A 149 -8.07 -0.50 -11.24
CA ILE A 149 -9.35 -0.52 -10.54
C ILE A 149 -10.42 0.04 -11.47
N TYR A 150 -11.30 -0.83 -11.95
CA TYR A 150 -12.47 -0.48 -12.75
C TYR A 150 -13.61 -0.07 -11.82
N TYR A 151 -13.93 1.23 -11.78
CA TYR A 151 -14.82 1.82 -10.78
C TYR A 151 -16.20 2.25 -11.33
N LYS A 152 -16.43 2.04 -12.63
CA LYS A 152 -17.71 2.28 -13.30
C LYS A 152 -18.37 0.99 -13.76
#